data_AF-A0A4Q0M308-F1
#
_entry.id   AF-A0A4Q0M308-F1
#
_cell.length_a   1.000
_cell.length_b   1.000
_cell.length_c   1.000
_cell.angle_alpha   90.00
_cell.angle_beta   90.00
_cell.angle_gamma   90.00
#
_symmetry.space_group_name_H-M   'P 1'
#
loop_
_entity.id
_entity.type
_entity.pdbx_description
1 polymer ?
#
loop_
_entity_poly.entity_id
_entity_poly.type
_entity_poly.pdbx_seq_one_letter_code
_entity_poly.pdbx_strand_id
1 'polypeptide(L)'
;MSARFLFSVFSLCFAILINAGAQDLPPKTTWEGKLGAIRLILRINEDSVSHKPTAVFDSPDQGALGLTVSKLHIAADSLVAFFFH
;
A
#
# COMPACT_ATOMS: atom_id res chain seq x y z
N MET A 1 -33.44 27.46 15.89
CA MET A 1 -32.59 26.30 16.24
C MET A 1 -31.69 26.69 17.40
N SER A 2 -31.62 25.90 18.47
CA SER A 2 -30.86 26.29 19.68
C SER A 2 -29.35 26.10 19.49
N ALA A 3 -28.53 26.97 20.08
CA ALA A 3 -27.06 26.91 19.98
C ALA A 3 -26.48 25.56 20.45
N ARG A 4 -27.18 24.87 21.36
CA ARG A 4 -26.84 23.52 21.83
C ARG A 4 -26.95 22.46 20.75
N PHE A 5 -27.93 22.60 19.84
CA PHE A 5 -28.10 21.68 18.73
C PHE A 5 -26.97 21.83 17.71
N LEU A 6 -26.57 23.07 17.41
CA LEU A 6 -25.45 23.36 16.50
C LEU A 6 -24.12 22.84 17.06
N PHE A 7 -23.89 22.96 18.36
CA PHE A 7 -22.69 22.44 19.00
C PHE A 7 -22.61 20.91 18.97
N SER A 8 -23.74 20.22 19.16
CA SER A 8 -23.80 18.76 19.07
C SER A 8 -23.53 18.25 17.65
N VAL A 9 -24.10 18.92 16.63
CA VAL A 9 -23.84 18.57 15.22
C VAL A 9 -22.38 18.83 14.86
N PHE A 10 -21.83 19.96 15.29
CA PHE A 10 -20.42 20.31 15.05
C PHE A 10 -19.46 19.29 15.69
N SER A 11 -19.74 18.88 16.94
CA SER A 11 -18.92 17.89 17.65
C SER A 11 -18.99 16.50 17.00
N LEU A 12 -20.17 16.11 16.49
CA LEU A 12 -20.34 14.84 15.76
C LEU A 12 -19.57 14.85 14.44
N CYS A 13 -19.60 15.94 13.67
CA CYS A 13 -18.82 16.07 12.44
C CYS A 13 -17.30 16.03 12.70
N PHE A 14 -16.84 16.66 13.78
CA PHE A 14 -15.41 16.67 14.13
C PHE A 14 -14.89 15.26 14.46
N ALA A 15 -15.66 14.43 15.16
CA ALA A 15 -15.27 13.07 15.51
C ALA A 15 -15.12 12.14 14.28
N ILE A 16 -15.89 12.37 13.21
CA ILE A 16 -15.83 11.56 11.98
C ILE A 16 -14.55 11.85 11.19
N LEU A 17 -14.04 13.09 11.24
CA LEU A 17 -12.83 13.50 10.51
C LEU A 17 -11.53 12.91 11.06
N ILE A 18 -11.46 12.61 12.37
CA ILE A 18 -10.22 12.12 13.01
C ILE A 18 -9.96 10.64 12.70
N ASN A 19 -10.99 9.87 12.34
CA ASN A 19 -10.87 8.44 12.05
C ASN A 19 -10.54 8.11 10.59
N ALA A 20 -10.33 9.11 9.73
CA ALA A 20 -9.87 8.90 8.36
C ALA A 20 -8.35 8.64 8.27
N GLY A 21 -7.79 7.91 9.23
CA GLY A 21 -6.41 7.44 9.16
C GLY A 21 -6.29 6.43 8.03
N ALA A 22 -5.45 6.72 7.03
CA ALA A 22 -5.12 5.77 5.99
C ALA A 22 -4.61 4.48 6.65
N GLN A 23 -5.21 3.34 6.31
CA GLN A 23 -4.76 2.05 6.81
C GLN A 23 -3.35 1.78 6.30
N ASP A 24 -2.43 1.48 7.21
CA ASP A 24 -1.11 0.99 6.83
C ASP A 24 -1.27 -0.29 6.00
N LEU A 25 -0.47 -0.38 4.94
CA LEU A 25 -0.49 -1.55 4.07
C LEU A 25 -0.03 -2.79 4.87
N PRO A 26 -0.74 -3.92 4.76
CA PRO A 26 -0.38 -5.12 5.50
C PRO A 26 1.07 -5.54 5.21
N PRO A 27 1.80 -6.01 6.24
CA PRO A 27 3.23 -6.31 6.17
C PRO A 27 3.58 -7.39 5.13
N LYS A 28 2.57 -8.18 4.75
CA LYS A 28 2.65 -9.15 3.68
C LYS A 28 1.49 -8.95 2.72
N THR A 29 1.79 -8.59 1.48
CA THR A 29 0.78 -8.41 0.45
C THR A 29 1.32 -8.77 -0.92
N THR A 30 0.45 -9.30 -1.78
CA THR A 30 0.77 -9.62 -3.16
C THR A 30 -0.07 -8.74 -4.07
N TRP A 31 0.61 -8.01 -4.96
CA TRP A 31 0.00 -7.18 -5.98
C TRP A 31 0.16 -7.87 -7.33
N GLU A 32 -0.95 -8.11 -8.00
CA GLU A 32 -0.97 -8.75 -9.31
C GLU A 32 -1.55 -7.79 -10.35
N GLY A 33 -0.90 -7.71 -11.49
CA GLY A 33 -1.30 -6.87 -12.60
C GLY A 33 -0.99 -7.54 -13.94
N LYS A 34 -1.46 -6.90 -15.01
CA LYS A 34 -1.14 -7.33 -16.37
C LYS A 34 -0.73 -6.15 -17.22
N LEU A 35 0.30 -6.34 -18.03
CA LEU A 35 0.68 -5.45 -19.12
C LEU A 35 0.40 -6.18 -20.44
N GLY A 36 -0.77 -5.92 -21.02
CA GLY A 36 -1.28 -6.73 -22.12
C GLY A 36 -1.51 -8.19 -21.68
N ALA A 37 -0.83 -9.14 -22.31
CA ALA A 37 -0.88 -10.55 -21.94
C ALA A 37 0.13 -10.96 -20.86
N ILE A 38 1.06 -10.06 -20.49
CA ILE A 38 2.15 -10.34 -19.54
C ILE A 38 1.64 -10.15 -18.12
N ARG A 39 1.77 -11.16 -17.27
CA ARG A 39 1.49 -11.08 -15.83
C ARG A 39 2.65 -10.47 -15.08
N LEU A 40 2.34 -9.54 -14.19
CA LEU A 40 3.27 -8.87 -13.30
C LEU A 40 2.83 -9.17 -11.87
N ILE A 41 3.74 -9.69 -11.05
CA ILE A 41 3.47 -10.07 -9.67
C ILE A 41 4.50 -9.38 -8.79
N LEU A 42 4.06 -8.57 -7.85
CA LEU A 42 4.92 -7.97 -6.83
C LEU A 42 4.52 -8.50 -5.46
N ARG A 43 5.44 -9.19 -4.80
CA ARG A 43 5.26 -9.71 -3.44
C ARG A 43 6.01 -8.82 -2.48
N ILE A 44 5.30 -8.19 -1.55
CA ILE A 44 5.87 -7.47 -0.42
C ILE A 44 5.92 -8.42 0.77
N ASN A 45 7.08 -8.48 1.41
CA ASN A 45 7.28 -9.18 2.67
C ASN A 45 7.99 -8.25 3.65
N GLU A 46 7.78 -8.48 4.94
CA GLU A 46 8.58 -7.87 5.99
C GLU A 46 9.82 -8.73 6.24
N ASP A 47 11.00 -8.10 6.26
CA ASP A 47 12.23 -8.77 6.69
C ASP A 47 12.18 -9.04 8.20
N SER A 48 12.39 -10.30 8.60
CA SER A 48 12.23 -10.73 9.99
C SER A 48 13.29 -10.19 10.96
N VAL A 49 14.40 -9.66 10.44
CA VAL A 49 15.51 -9.12 11.24
C VAL A 49 15.39 -7.61 11.39
N SER A 50 15.14 -6.91 10.29
CA SER A 50 15.10 -5.44 10.24
C SER A 50 13.70 -4.84 10.35
N HIS A 51 12.65 -5.65 10.27
CA HIS A 51 11.24 -5.22 10.21
C HIS A 51 10.96 -4.22 9.07
N LYS A 52 11.81 -4.23 8.03
CA LYS A 52 11.66 -3.36 6.88
C LYS A 52 10.87 -4.07 5.79
N PRO A 53 9.99 -3.35 5.06
CA PRO A 53 9.34 -3.91 3.90
C PRO A 53 10.38 -4.17 2.80
N THR A 54 10.34 -5.37 2.27
CA THR A 54 11.10 -5.85 1.12
C THR A 54 10.11 -6.28 0.05
N ALA A 55 10.54 -6.29 -1.21
CA ALA A 55 9.70 -6.81 -2.27
C ALA A 55 10.46 -7.62 -3.31
N VAL A 56 9.72 -8.52 -3.95
CA VAL A 56 10.19 -9.40 -5.01
C VAL A 56 9.22 -9.29 -6.17
N PHE A 57 9.76 -9.11 -7.37
CA PHE A 57 9.00 -9.01 -8.60
C PHE A 57 9.18 -10.25 -9.46
N ASP A 58 8.06 -10.74 -9.99
CA ASP A 58 8.01 -11.78 -11.00
C ASP A 58 7.22 -11.30 -12.23
N SER A 59 7.70 -11.68 -13.40
CA SER A 59 6.98 -11.72 -14.67
C SER A 59 7.17 -13.12 -15.27
N PRO A 60 6.36 -14.12 -14.85
CA PRO A 60 6.53 -15.51 -15.27
C PRO A 60 6.49 -15.69 -16.79
N ASP A 61 5.67 -14.87 -17.46
CA ASP A 61 5.49 -14.92 -18.92
C ASP A 61 6.72 -14.39 -19.67
N GLN A 62 7.60 -13.63 -18.99
CA GLN A 62 8.88 -13.16 -19.51
C GLN A 62 10.08 -13.91 -18.92
N GLY A 63 9.87 -14.91 -18.07
CA GLY A 63 10.93 -15.66 -17.39
C GLY A 63 11.66 -14.89 -16.28
N ALA A 64 11.20 -13.70 -15.90
CA ALA A 64 11.76 -12.95 -14.78
C ALA A 64 11.13 -13.44 -13.48
N LEU A 65 11.89 -14.12 -12.63
CA LEU A 65 11.41 -14.65 -11.35
C LEU A 65 12.38 -14.25 -10.24
N GLY A 66 11.85 -13.80 -9.11
CA GLY A 66 12.66 -13.53 -7.92
C GLY A 66 13.45 -12.23 -8.00
N LEU A 67 13.08 -11.27 -8.84
CA LEU A 67 13.82 -10.02 -8.97
C LEU A 67 13.64 -9.15 -7.73
N THR A 68 14.71 -8.97 -6.97
CA THR A 68 14.73 -8.07 -5.81
C THR A 68 14.58 -6.62 -6.27
N VAL A 69 13.67 -5.87 -5.66
CA VAL A 69 13.56 -4.43 -5.92
C VAL A 69 14.63 -3.64 -5.17
N SER A 70 15.18 -2.62 -5.81
CA SER A 70 16.20 -1.74 -5.22
C SER A 70 15.62 -0.77 -4.22
N LYS A 71 14.40 -0.28 -4.50
CA LYS A 71 13.69 0.69 -3.70
C LYS A 71 12.19 0.45 -3.81
N LEU A 72 11.53 0.49 -2.67
CA LEU A 72 10.09 0.37 -2.54
C LEU A 72 9.55 1.65 -1.90
N HIS A 73 8.60 2.31 -2.55
CA HIS A 73 7.85 3.42 -2.00
C HIS A 73 6.39 2.99 -1.88
N ILE A 74 5.88 3.07 -0.66
CA ILE A 74 4.52 2.68 -0.32
C ILE A 74 3.78 3.94 0.14
N ALA A 75 2.70 4.28 -0.53
CA ALA A 75 1.77 5.34 -0.14
C ALA A 75 0.41 4.73 0.21
N ALA A 76 -0.52 5.57 0.68
CA ALA A 76 -1.85 5.12 1.10
C ALA A 76 -2.66 4.47 -0.04
N ASP A 77 -2.42 4.88 -1.28
CA ASP A 77 -3.21 4.49 -2.46
C ASP A 77 -2.36 3.91 -3.60
N SER A 78 -1.04 3.91 -3.44
CA SER A 78 -0.12 3.61 -4.52
C SER A 78 1.14 2.94 -4.03
N LEU A 79 1.74 2.17 -4.93
CA LEU A 79 2.99 1.48 -4.71
C LEU A 79 3.90 1.72 -5.89
N VAL A 80 5.14 2.11 -5.62
CA VAL A 80 6.17 2.29 -6.64
C VAL A 80 7.38 1.44 -6.28
N ALA A 81 7.78 0.57 -7.20
CA ALA A 81 8.95 -0.28 -7.08
C ALA A 81 9.98 0.09 -8.16
N PHE A 82 11.25 0.18 -7.77
CA PHE A 82 12.36 0.45 -8.69
C PHE A 82 13.23 -0.79 -8.83
N PHE A 83 13.74 -1.02 -10.05
CA PHE A 83 14.60 -2.14 -10.41
C PHE A 83 15.98 -1.59 -10.82
N PHE A 84 17.05 -2.33 -10.54
CA PHE A 84 18.37 -2.00 -11.09
C PHE A 84 18.37 -2.33 -12.59
N HIS A 85 18.90 -1.42 -13.41
CA HIS A 85 19.08 -1.63 -14.84
C HIS A 85 20.33 -2.46 -15.13
#